data_AF-A0A1V6J6V9-F1
#
_entry.id   AF-A0A1V6J6V9-F1
#
_cell.length_a   1.000
_cell.length_b   1.000
_cell.length_c   1.000
_cell.angle_alpha   90.00
_cell.angle_beta   90.00
_cell.angle_gamma   90.00
#
_symmetry.space_group_name_H-M   'P 1'
#
loop_
_entity.id
_entity.type
_entity.pdbx_description
1 polymer ?
#
loop_
_entity_poly.entity_id
_entity_poly.type
_entity_poly.pdbx_seq_one_letter_code
_entity_poly.pdbx_strand_id
1 'polypeptide(L)' 'MAKVVTFGEIMLRLAVPHHLRMGQSDRFNATFGGGEANVAVSLSNFSITASFVTRPSG' A
#
# COMPACT_ATOMS: atom_id res chain seq x y z
N MET A 1 24.29 0.96 9.83
CA MET A 1 23.24 0.44 8.90
C MET A 1 22.73 1.59 8.06
N ALA A 2 22.56 1.39 6.75
CA ALA A 2 21.97 2.42 5.89
C ALA A 2 20.45 2.45 6.10
N LYS A 3 19.91 3.64 6.37
CA LYS A 3 18.46 3.87 6.46
C LYS A 3 17.93 4.12 5.06
N VAL A 4 16.94 3.34 4.61
CA VAL A 4 16.31 3.53 3.30
C VAL A 4 15.08 4.42 3.47
N VAL A 5 14.92 5.41 2.60
CA VAL A 5 13.74 6.28 2.58
C VAL A 5 13.11 6.22 1.20
N THR A 6 11.81 5.93 1.13
CA THR A 6 11.03 5.96 -0.10
C THR A 6 10.02 7.11 -0.04
N PHE A 7 9.78 7.74 -1.20
CA PHE A 7 8.88 8.88 -1.34
C PHE A 7 7.88 8.56 -2.44
N GLY A 8 6.59 8.78 -2.19
CA GLY A 8 5.59 8.55 -3.20
C GLY A 8 4.17 8.70 -2.70
N GLU A 9 3.23 8.22 -3.49
CA GLU A 9 1.80 8.23 -3.18
C GLU A 9 1.38 6.86 -2.69
N ILE A 10 0.48 6.84 -1.70
CA ILE A 10 -0.20 5.63 -1.27
C ILE A 10 -1.70 5.83 -1.47
N MET A 11 -2.33 4.87 -2.12
CA MET A 11 -3.74 4.92 -2.47
C MET A 11 -4.51 3.83 -1.74
N LEU A 12 -5.75 4.16 -1.37
CA LEU A 12 -6.72 3.16 -0.93
C LEU A 12 -7.21 2.38 -2.15
N ARG A 13 -6.91 1.08 -2.18
CA ARG A 13 -7.41 0.13 -3.15
C ARG A 13 -8.60 -0.64 -2.56
N LEU A 14 -9.77 -0.41 -3.13
CA LEU A 14 -10.99 -1.17 -2.86
C LEU A 14 -11.15 -2.28 -3.89
N ALA A 15 -11.26 -3.52 -3.42
CA ALA A 15 -11.49 -4.68 -4.27
C ALA A 15 -12.71 -5.46 -3.78
N VAL A 16 -13.52 -5.95 -4.71
CA VAL A 16 -14.65 -6.83 -4.39
C VAL A 16 -14.16 -8.24 -4.04
N PRO A 17 -14.80 -8.91 -3.07
CA PRO A 17 -14.43 -10.26 -2.67
C PRO A 17 -14.89 -11.32 -3.70
N HIS A 18 -14.32 -12.52 -3.64
CA HIS A 18 -14.76 -13.72 -4.39
C HIS A 18 -14.95 -13.53 -5.92
N HIS A 19 -14.09 -12.74 -6.57
CA HIS A 19 -14.15 -12.47 -8.03
C HIS A 19 -15.47 -11.87 -8.52
N LEU A 20 -16.26 -11.27 -7.62
CA LEU A 20 -17.46 -10.54 -7.99
C LEU A 20 -17.11 -9.31 -8.86
N ARG A 21 -18.11 -8.72 -9.51
CA ARG A 21 -17.96 -7.38 -10.11
C ARG A 21 -18.37 -6.32 -9.10
N MET A 22 -17.93 -5.07 -9.34
CA MET A 22 -18.17 -3.94 -8.44
C MET A 22 -19.64 -3.71 -8.09
N GLY A 23 -20.57 -3.90 -9.04
CA GLY A 23 -22.01 -3.76 -8.81
C GLY A 23 -22.72 -4.99 -8.22
N GLN A 24 -22.01 -6.09 -8.00
CA GLN A 24 -22.58 -7.35 -7.49
C GLN A 24 -22.25 -7.60 -6.02
N SER A 25 -21.51 -6.70 -5.38
CA SER A 25 -21.12 -6.83 -3.98
C SER A 25 -21.48 -5.57 -3.20
N ASP A 26 -22.03 -5.80 -2.03
CA ASP A 26 -22.30 -4.81 -0.97
C ASP A 26 -21.09 -4.60 -0.05
N ARG A 27 -19.98 -5.29 -0.31
CA ARG A 27 -18.76 -5.27 0.53
C ARG A 27 -17.51 -5.10 -0.31
N PHE A 28 -16.55 -4.38 0.25
CA PHE A 28 -15.23 -4.16 -0.36
C PHE A 28 -14.12 -4.46 0.63
N ASN A 29 -13.08 -5.14 0.16
CA ASN A 29 -11.82 -5.28 0.86
C ASN A 29 -10.98 -4.02 0.64
N ALA A 30 -10.68 -3.32 1.72
CA ALA A 30 -9.82 -2.15 1.73
C ALA A 30 -8.36 -2.57 1.93
N THR A 31 -7.49 -2.14 1.02
CA THR A 31 -6.03 -2.32 1.13
C THR A 31 -5.34 -1.02 0.75
N PHE A 32 -4.17 -0.75 1.30
CA PHE A 32 -3.34 0.36 0.83
C PHE A 32 -2.29 -0.16 -0.14
N GLY A 33 -2.11 0.53 -1.25
CA GLY A 33 -1.12 0.17 -2.27
C GLY A 33 -0.39 1.40 -2.79
N GLY A 34 0.87 1.20 -3.17
CA GLY A 34 1.75 2.20 -3.77
C GLY A 34 3.08 1.53 -4.07
N GLY A 35 3.70 1.82 -5.22
CA GLY A 35 4.92 1.13 -5.63
C GLY A 35 6.04 1.33 -4.61
N GLU A 36 6.22 2.57 -4.18
CA GLU A 36 7.26 3.02 -3.25
C GLU A 36 6.97 2.56 -1.80
N ALA A 37 5.69 2.48 -1.45
CA ALA A 37 5.25 1.91 -0.17
C ALA A 37 5.53 0.40 -0.11
N ASN A 38 5.24 -0.34 -1.19
CA ASN A 38 5.49 -1.79 -1.27
C ASN A 38 6.98 -2.12 -1.17
N VAL A 39 7.85 -1.30 -1.75
CA VAL A 39 9.31 -1.44 -1.61
C VAL A 39 9.74 -1.25 -0.16
N ALA A 40 9.27 -0.21 0.53
CA ALA A 40 9.59 0.02 1.95
C ALA A 40 9.10 -1.12 2.86
N VAL A 41 7.89 -1.65 2.59
CA VAL A 41 7.35 -2.81 3.33
C VAL A 41 8.21 -4.06 3.07
N SER A 42 8.59 -4.31 1.83
CA SER A 42 9.44 -5.46 1.47
C SER A 42 10.81 -5.39 2.15
N LEU A 43 11.45 -4.22 2.16
CA LEU A 43 12.71 -4.01 2.88
C LEU A 43 12.56 -4.24 4.39
N SER A 44 11.45 -3.78 4.98
CA SER A 44 11.16 -4.01 6.40
C SER A 44 10.99 -5.50 6.72
N ASN A 45 10.39 -6.28 5.81
CA ASN A 45 10.29 -7.74 5.94
C ASN A 45 11.66 -8.45 5.94
N PHE A 46 12.68 -7.84 5.31
CA PHE A 46 14.06 -8.32 5.34
C PHE A 46 14.87 -7.76 6.53
N SER A 47 14.21 -7.22 7.55
CA SER A 47 14.85 -6.57 8.71
C SER A 47 15.71 -5.35 8.35
N ILE A 48 15.47 -4.72 7.20
CA ILE A 48 16.15 -3.48 6.79
C ILE A 48 15.31 -2.30 7.26
N THR A 49 15.93 -1.32 7.91
CA THR A 49 15.25 -0.10 8.35
C THR A 49 14.84 0.76 7.16
N ALA A 50 13.55 0.75 6.83
CA ALA A 50 12.95 1.57 5.78
C ALA A 50 11.95 2.60 6.37
N SER A 51 11.82 3.76 5.73
CA SER A 51 10.82 4.77 6.05
C SER A 51 10.12 5.22 4.76
N PHE A 52 8.79 5.32 4.78
CA PHE A 52 8.01 5.82 3.66
C PHE A 52 7.47 7.21 3.97
N VAL A 53 7.69 8.16 3.07
CA VAL A 53 7.20 9.54 3.19
C VAL A 53 6.17 9.77 2.10
N THR A 54 4.99 10.23 2.50
CA THR A 54 3.88 10.51 1.59
C THR A 54 3.11 11.74 2.07
N ARG A 55 2.31 12.31 1.17
CA ARG A 55 1.36 13.37 1.47
C ARG A 55 -0.04 12.86 1.18
N PRO A 56 -0.89 12.65 2.21
CA PRO A 56 -2.29 12.36 1.99
C PRO A 56 -2.93 13.54 1.24
N SER A 57 -3.58 13.26 0.12
CA SER A 57 -4.45 14.21 -0.55
C SER A 57 -5.77 14.28 0.21
N GLY A 58 -5.85 15.26 1.11
CA GLY A 58 -7.06 15.69 1.82
C GLY A 58 -7.19 17.19 1.70
#